data_AF-A0A929ZGW6-F1
#
_entry.id   AF-A0A929ZGW6-F1
#
_cell.length_a   1.000
_cell.length_b   1.000
_cell.length_c   1.000
_cell.angle_alpha   90.00
_cell.angle_beta   90.00
_cell.angle_gamma   90.00
#
_symmetry.space_group_name_H-M   'P 1'
#
loop_
_entity.id
_entity.type
_entity.pdbx_description
1 polymer ?
#
loop_
_entity_poly.entity_id
_entity_poly.type
_entity_poly.pdbx_seq_one_letter_code
_entity_poly.pdbx_strand_id
1 'polypeptide(L)' 'FMGGMIDAMWGMGLRGADAREALRSLPEEQVRAIIDRASAVSDVTVSRKGANPPWAHELS' A
#
# COMPACT_ATOMS: atom_id res chain seq x y z
N PHE A 1 -6.52 -3.08 -2.29
CA PHE A 1 -6.29 -1.72 -2.78
C PHE A 1 -6.17 -0.67 -1.68
N MET A 2 -7.22 0.06 -1.24
CA MET A 2 -7.08 1.21 -0.33
C MET A 2 -6.36 0.88 1.00
N GLY A 3 -6.69 -0.25 1.63
CA GLY A 3 -5.98 -0.71 2.83
C GLY A 3 -4.51 -1.02 2.58
N GLY A 4 -4.19 -1.66 1.45
CA GLY A 4 -2.80 -1.93 1.03
C GLY A 4 -2.01 -0.69 0.67
N MET A 5 -2.67 0.35 0.16
CA MET A 5 -2.06 1.66 -0.09
C MET A 5 -1.67 2.34 1.21
N ILE A 6 -2.58 2.38 2.19
CA ILE A 6 -2.31 2.95 3.52
C ILE A 6 -1.23 2.15 4.25
N ASP A 7 -1.25 0.82 4.16
CA ASP A 7 -0.21 -0.07 4.72
C ASP A 7 1.17 0.22 4.11
N ALA A 8 1.26 0.35 2.79
CA ALA A 8 2.51 0.69 2.10
C ALA A 8 3.05 2.06 2.54
N MET A 9 2.20 3.08 2.59
CA MET A 9 2.57 4.41 3.09
C MET A 9 3.03 4.36 4.55
N TRP A 10 2.39 3.53 5.37
CA TRP A 10 2.76 3.33 6.77
C TRP A 10 4.12 2.67 6.94
N GLY A 11 4.43 1.65 6.12
CA GLY A 11 5.73 0.98 6.08
C GLY A 11 6.86 1.89 5.60
N MET A 12 6.56 2.85 4.72
CA MET A 12 7.51 3.87 4.24
C MET A 12 7.69 5.05 5.20
N GLY A 13 7.00 5.07 6.35
CA GLY A 13 7.05 6.16 7.31
C GLY A 13 6.32 7.44 6.86
N LEU A 14 5.50 7.35 5.80
CA LEU A 14 4.74 8.47 5.24
C LEU A 14 3.44 8.70 6.02
N ARG A 15 3.55 8.95 7.32
CA ARG A 15 2.43 9.03 8.25
C ARG A 15 2.50 10.27 9.13
N GLY A 16 1.34 10.84 9.46
CA GLY A 16 1.22 12.03 10.29
C GLY A 16 1.49 13.33 9.54
N ALA A 17 1.33 14.45 10.24
CA ALA A 17 1.46 15.79 9.66
C ALA A 17 2.89 16.09 9.16
N ASP A 18 3.90 15.54 9.83
CA ASP A 18 5.31 15.77 9.53
C ASP A 18 5.74 15.15 8.20
N ALA A 19 5.04 14.10 7.75
CA ALA A 19 5.29 13.47 6.46
C ALA A 19 4.71 14.24 5.26
N ARG A 20 4.02 15.37 5.48
CA ARG A 20 3.31 16.10 4.41
C ARG A 20 4.24 16.60 3.30
N GLU A 21 5.42 17.12 3.65
CA GLU A 21 6.40 17.57 2.64
C GLU A 21 7.08 16.39 1.94
N ALA A 22 7.31 15.29 2.65
CA ALA A 22 7.80 14.05 2.03
C ALA A 22 6.78 13.49 1.01
N LEU A 23 5.49 13.49 1.37
CA LEU A 23 4.41 13.08 0.45
C LEU A 23 4.29 14.01 -0.77
N ARG A 24 4.50 15.31 -0.59
CA ARG A 24 4.45 16.29 -1.68
C ARG A 24 5.61 16.13 -2.67
N SER A 25 6.76 15.66 -2.20
CA SER A 25 7.99 15.48 -2.99
C SER A 25 8.29 14.02 -3.31
N LEU A 26 7.30 13.14 -3.19
CA LEU A 26 7.51 11.71 -3.34
C LEU A 26 8.03 11.38 -4.75
N PRO A 27 9.17 10.67 -4.88
CA PRO A 27 9.66 10.24 -6.18
C PRO A 27 8.67 9.31 -6.87
N GLU A 28 8.59 9.38 -8.21
CA GLU A 28 7.68 8.54 -9.00
C GLU A 28 7.87 7.04 -8.70
N GLU A 29 9.11 6.60 -8.51
CA GLU A 29 9.44 5.22 -8.14
C GLU A 29 8.74 4.77 -6.85
N GLN A 30 8.71 5.63 -5.84
CA GLN A 30 8.03 5.32 -4.57
C GLN A 30 6.51 5.33 -4.73
N VAL A 31 5.97 6.25 -5.54
CA VAL A 31 4.54 6.24 -5.89
C VAL A 31 4.17 4.92 -6.58
N ARG A 32 4.99 4.46 -7.51
CA ARG A 32 4.78 3.20 -8.23
C ARG A 32 4.81 2.01 -7.26
N ALA A 33 5.80 1.95 -6.37
CA ALA A 33 5.90 0.90 -5.35
C ALA A 33 4.66 0.84 -4.42
N ILE A 34 4.10 1.99 -4.04
CA ILE A 34 2.87 2.07 -3.23
C ILE A 34 1.68 1.48 -4.01
N ILE A 35 1.52 1.85 -5.28
CA ILE A 35 0.41 1.39 -6.12
C ILE A 35 0.53 -0.10 -6.45
N ASP A 36 1.74 -0.60 -6.71
CA ASP A 36 2.00 -2.02 -6.98
C ASP A 36 1.64 -2.88 -5.76
N ARG A 37 2.07 -2.46 -4.57
CA ARG A 37 1.71 -3.11 -3.29
C ARG A 37 0.19 -3.09 -3.07
N ALA A 38 -0.46 -1.95 -3.29
CA ALA A 38 -1.90 -1.80 -3.13
C ALA A 38 -2.69 -2.73 -4.09
N SER A 39 -2.18 -2.87 -5.32
CA SER A 39 -2.74 -3.72 -6.37
C SER A 39 -2.62 -5.20 -6.02
N ALA A 40 -1.42 -5.66 -5.62
CA ALA A 40 -1.19 -7.03 -5.17
C ALA A 40 -2.11 -7.43 -4.00
N VAL A 41 -2.32 -6.53 -3.02
CA VAL A 41 -3.24 -6.76 -1.91
C VAL A 41 -4.70 -6.92 -2.39
N SER A 42 -5.14 -6.15 -3.39
CA SER A 42 -6.49 -6.33 -3.97
C SER A 42 -6.62 -7.61 -4.79
N ASP A 43 -5.60 -8.00 -5.54
CA ASP A 43 -5.63 -9.23 -6.36
C ASP A 43 -5.89 -10.46 -5.49
N VAL A 44 -5.26 -10.53 -4.32
CA VAL A 44 -5.57 -11.60 -3.36
C VAL A 44 -7.00 -11.50 -2.82
N THR A 45 -7.49 -10.28 -2.57
CA THR A 45 -8.86 -10.06 -2.06
C THR A 45 -9.93 -10.49 -3.08
N VAL A 46 -9.71 -10.29 -4.38
CA VAL A 46 -10.64 -10.72 -5.44
C VAL A 46 -10.49 -12.19 -5.84
N SER A 47 -9.35 -12.81 -5.53
CA SER A 47 -9.12 -14.25 -5.74
C SER A 47 -9.85 -15.15 -4.72
N ARG A 48 -10.38 -14.57 -3.64
CA ARG A 48 -11.03 -15.27 -2.53
C ARG A 48 -12.51 -14.90 -2.45
N LYS A 49 -13.35 -15.84 -2.03
CA LYS A 49 -14.79 -15.58 -1.86
C LYS A 49 -15.00 -14.60 -0.70
N GLY A 50 -15.56 -13.42 -0.98
CA GLY A 50 -15.82 -12.38 0.01
C GLY A 50 -14.63 -11.45 0.26
N ALA A 51 -14.84 -10.38 1.03
CA ALA A 51 -13.79 -9.39 1.34
C ALA A 51 -12.76 -9.96 2.34
N ASN A 52 -11.87 -10.82 1.86
CA ASN A 52 -10.84 -11.48 2.65
C ASN A 52 -9.44 -10.98 2.24
N PRO A 53 -8.95 -9.88 2.85
CA PRO A 53 -7.64 -9.33 2.52
C PRO A 53 -6.49 -10.28 2.96
N PRO A 54 -5.36 -10.26 2.23
CA PRO A 54 -4.19 -11.07 2.57
C PRO A 54 -3.51 -10.61 3.85
N TRP A 55 -2.85 -11.55 4.52
CA TRP A 55 -1.86 -11.27 5.57
C TRP A 55 -0.52 -10.86 4.95
N ALA A 56 0.27 -10.08 5.68
CA ALA A 56 1.54 -9.55 5.19
C ALA A 56 2.53 -10.63 4.70
N HIS A 57 2.49 -11.83 5.27
CA HIS A 57 3.34 -12.97 4.87
C HIS A 57 2.90 -13.66 3.57
N GLU A 58 1.68 -13.40 3.09
CA GLU A 58 1.13 -13.97 1.84
C GLU A 58 1.52 -13.16 0.59
N LEU A 59 2.19 -12.01 0.76
CA LEU A 59 2.59 -11.08 -0.30
C LEU A 59 4.05 -11.27 -0.73
N SER A 60 4.61 -12.48 -0.56
CA SER A 60 6.02 -12.83 -0.80
C SER A 60 6.24 -13.42 -2.18
#